data_AF-A0A0S9PS66-F1
#
_entry.id   AF-A0A0S9PS66-F1
#
_cell.length_a   1.000
_cell.length_b   1.000
_cell.length_c   1.000
_cell.angle_alpha   90.00
_cell.angle_beta   90.00
_cell.angle_gamma   90.00
#
_symmetry.space_group_name_H-M   'P 1'
#
loop_
_entity.id
_entity.type
_entity.pdbx_description
1 polymer ?
#
loop_
_entity_poly.entity_id
_entity_poly.type
_entity_poly.pdbx_seq_one_letter_code
_entity_poly.pdbx_strand_id
1 'polypeptide(L)' 'MSSPRRATLDSQLLTYWEREAVRLDALAASTRWRWIARGYARKAERARAQAARSADREAARGRIPEAMRDGDEPAT' A
#
# COMPACT_ATOMS: atom_id res chain seq x y z
N MET A 1 -20.80 17.97 -6.10
CA MET A 1 -20.60 16.73 -5.32
C MET A 1 -19.39 16.00 -5.91
N SER A 2 -18.24 16.03 -5.26
CA SER A 2 -17.08 15.26 -5.73
C SER A 2 -17.38 13.77 -5.60
N SER A 3 -17.42 13.06 -6.72
CA SER A 3 -17.59 11.60 -6.74
C SER A 3 -16.44 10.97 -5.94
N PRO A 4 -16.69 10.08 -4.97
CA PRO A 4 -15.63 9.43 -4.22
C PRO A 4 -14.78 8.64 -5.21
N ARG A 5 -13.53 9.07 -5.41
CA ARG A 5 -12.54 8.34 -6.21
C ARG A 5 -12.56 6.89 -5.71
N ARG A 6 -12.96 5.94 -6.57
CA ARG A 6 -13.01 4.52 -6.21
C ARG A 6 -11.63 4.12 -5.66
N ALA A 7 -11.61 3.54 -4.45
CA ALA A 7 -10.37 3.11 -3.83
C ALA A 7 -9.66 2.08 -4.73
N THR A 8 -8.44 2.37 -5.16
CA THR A 8 -7.63 1.44 -5.95
C THR A 8 -7.19 0.27 -5.08
N LEU A 9 -6.93 -0.89 -5.70
CA LEU A 9 -6.36 -2.04 -4.97
C LEU A 9 -5.05 -1.67 -4.26
N ASP A 10 -4.21 -0.85 -4.91
CA ASP A 10 -2.92 -0.43 -4.33
C ASP A 10 -3.11 0.50 -3.12
N SER A 11 -4.12 1.37 -3.13
CA SER A 11 -4.49 2.18 -1.95
C SER A 11 -5.00 1.35 -0.77
N GLN A 12 -5.74 0.26 -1.06
CA GLN A 12 -6.19 -0.68 -0.05
C GLN A 12 -5.02 -1.49 0.53
N LEU A 13 -4.10 -1.94 -0.33
CA LEU A 13 -2.89 -2.66 0.07
C LEU A 13 -1.96 -1.78 0.90
N LEU A 14 -1.77 -0.51 0.54
CA LEU A 14 -1.01 0.46 1.32
C LEU A 14 -1.54 0.54 2.76
N THR A 15 -2.84 0.81 2.90
CA THR A 15 -3.49 0.94 4.21
C THR A 15 -3.39 -0.36 5.01
N TYR A 16 -3.54 -1.50 4.36
CA TYR A 16 -3.39 -2.82 5.00
C TYR A 16 -1.98 -3.03 5.53
N TRP A 17 -0.96 -2.79 4.69
CA TRP A 17 0.43 -3.03 5.07
C TRP A 17 0.92 -2.07 6.16
N GLU A 18 0.45 -0.82 6.18
CA GLU A 18 0.72 0.12 7.27
C GLU A 18 0.13 -0.35 8.60
N ARG A 19 -1.15 -0.77 8.58
CA ARG A 19 -1.81 -1.32 9.78
C ARG A 19 -1.11 -2.59 10.28
N GLU A 20 -0.71 -3.46 9.36
CA GLU A 20 -0.02 -4.70 9.71
C GLU A 20 1.37 -4.43 10.30
N ALA A 21 2.11 -3.44 9.80
CA ALA A 21 3.38 -3.03 10.40
C ALA A 21 3.19 -2.59 11.86
N VAL A 22 2.21 -1.72 12.13
CA VAL A 22 1.90 -1.26 13.50
C VAL A 22 1.48 -2.42 14.40
N ARG A 23 0.64 -3.33 13.89
CA ARG A 23 0.23 -4.54 14.62
C ARG A 23 1.43 -5.40 14.99
N LEU A 24 2.36 -5.61 14.06
CA LEU A 24 3.55 -6.42 14.28
C LEU A 24 4.53 -5.77 15.25
N ASP A 25 4.67 -4.44 15.22
CA ASP A 25 5.45 -3.70 16.22
C ASP A 25 4.86 -3.87 17.62
N ALA A 26 3.53 -3.79 17.76
CA ALA A 26 2.85 -4.02 19.04
C ALA A 26 3.05 -5.46 19.56
N LEU A 27 3.04 -6.46 18.67
CA LEU A 27 3.37 -7.85 19.01
C LEU A 27 4.83 -8.02 19.42
N ALA A 28 5.76 -7.32 18.75
CA ALA A 28 7.17 -7.32 19.12
C ALA A 28 7.39 -6.70 20.51
N ALA A 29 6.70 -5.60 20.82
CA ALA A 29 6.81 -4.90 22.10
C ALA A 29 6.22 -5.69 23.27
N SER A 30 5.15 -6.47 23.04
CA SER A 30 4.48 -7.28 24.06
C SER A 30 5.13 -8.64 24.31
N THR A 31 6.09 -9.07 23.48
CA THR A 31 6.67 -10.41 23.60
C THR A 31 7.82 -10.47 24.60
N ARG A 32 7.76 -11.45 25.51
CA ARG A 32 8.77 -11.67 26.55
C ARG A 32 10.08 -12.27 26.04
N TRP A 33 10.05 -12.95 24.89
CA TRP A 33 11.23 -13.61 24.32
C TRP A 33 11.82 -12.82 23.17
N ARG A 34 13.08 -12.38 23.34
CA ARG A 34 13.78 -11.49 22.39
C ARG A 34 13.87 -12.05 20.98
N TRP A 35 13.96 -13.37 20.81
CA TRP A 35 14.03 -13.99 19.47
C TRP A 35 12.68 -13.96 18.74
N ILE A 36 11.55 -14.09 19.46
CA ILE A 36 10.21 -13.90 18.89
C ILE A 36 10.01 -12.43 18.53
N ALA A 37 10.34 -11.51 19.43
CA ALA A 37 10.25 -10.07 19.18
C ALA A 37 11.01 -9.66 17.91
N ARG A 38 12.23 -10.20 17.71
CA ARG A 38 12.99 -10.02 16.46
C ARG A 38 12.29 -10.59 15.24
N GLY A 39 11.58 -11.72 15.38
CA GLY A 39 10.76 -12.30 14.32
C GLY A 39 9.63 -11.37 13.88
N TYR A 40 8.90 -10.78 14.84
CA TYR A 40 7.85 -9.81 14.55
C TYR A 40 8.42 -8.50 13.97
N ALA A 41 9.51 -7.97 14.51
CA ALA A 41 10.17 -6.78 13.97
C ALA A 41 10.58 -6.97 12.50
N ARG A 42 11.16 -8.13 12.14
CA ARG A 42 11.47 -8.46 10.73
C ARG A 42 10.23 -8.52 9.84
N LYS A 43 9.09 -8.97 10.37
CA LYS A 43 7.83 -8.96 9.61
C LYS A 43 7.28 -7.53 9.46
N ALA A 44 7.41 -6.69 10.49
CA ALA A 44 7.01 -5.28 10.42
C ALA A 44 7.81 -4.56 9.33
N GLU A 45 9.13 -4.77 9.25
CA GLU A 45 9.95 -4.21 8.16
C GLU A 45 9.48 -4.65 6.78
N ARG A 46 9.12 -5.94 6.62
CA ARG A 46 8.57 -6.45 5.35
C ARG A 46 7.24 -5.81 5.01
N ALA A 47 6.37 -5.59 5.99
CA ALA A 47 5.10 -4.91 5.79
C ALA A 47 5.34 -3.46 5.32
N ARG A 48 6.26 -2.72 5.95
CA ARG A 48 6.64 -1.36 5.50
C ARG A 48 7.19 -1.35 4.07
N ALA A 49 8.03 -2.32 3.70
CA ALA A 49 8.52 -2.45 2.33
C ALA A 49 7.39 -2.70 1.31
N GLN A 50 6.36 -3.46 1.69
CA GLN A 50 5.19 -3.71 0.82
C GLN A 50 4.27 -2.49 0.71
N ALA A 51 4.12 -1.71 1.79
CA ALA A 51 3.43 -0.42 1.76
C ALA A 51 4.12 0.54 0.79
N ALA A 52 5.45 0.69 0.88
CA ALA A 52 6.25 1.53 -0.02
C ALA A 52 6.06 1.13 -1.50
N ARG A 53 6.13 -0.17 -1.82
CA ARG A 53 5.86 -0.66 -3.19
C ARG A 53 4.44 -0.38 -3.67
N SER A 54 3.46 -0.39 -2.77
CA SER A 54 2.08 -0.06 -3.13
C SER A 54 1.91 1.44 -3.36
N ALA A 55 2.61 2.28 -2.58
CA ALA A 55 2.68 3.72 -2.80
C ALA A 55 3.31 4.06 -4.15
N ASP A 56 4.43 3.41 -4.52
CA ASP A 56 5.09 3.63 -5.80
C ASP A 56 4.18 3.27 -6.99
N ARG A 57 3.43 2.16 -6.88
CA ARG A 57 2.46 1.74 -7.90
C ARG A 57 1.30 2.72 -8.03
N GLU A 58 0.77 3.22 -6.91
CA GLU A 58 -0.29 4.23 -6.92
C GLU A 58 0.21 5.57 -7.51
N ALA A 59 1.42 5.99 -7.15
CA ALA A 59 2.05 7.18 -7.71
C ALA A 59 2.30 7.06 -9.22
N ALA A 60 2.62 5.86 -9.72
CA ALA A 60 2.75 5.60 -11.15
C ALA A 60 1.41 5.70 -11.89
N ARG A 61 0.29 5.28 -11.29
CA ARG A 61 -1.06 5.46 -11.87
C ARG A 61 -1.43 6.93 -12.03
N GLY A 62 -1.07 7.78 -11.05
CA GLY A 62 -1.26 9.22 -11.12
C GLY A 62 -0.45 9.92 -12.22
N ARG A 63 0.43 9.20 -12.93
CA ARG A 63 1.26 9.69 -14.04
C ARG A 63 0.87 9.12 -15.41
N ILE A 64 -0.18 8.31 -15.52
CA ILE A 64 -0.71 7.91 -16.84
C ILE A 64 -1.24 9.19 -17.50
N PRO A 65 -0.69 9.61 -18.66
CA PRO A 65 -1.14 10.83 -19.32
C PRO A 65 -2.63 10.72 -19.68
N GLU A 66 -3.40 11.76 -19.34
CA GLU A 66 -4.83 11.88 -19.69
C GLU A 66 -5.10 11.62 -21.19
N ALA A 67 -4.09 11.83 -22.04
CA ALA A 67 -4.12 11.59 -23.49
C ALA A 67 -4.39 10.14 -23.93
N MET A 68 -4.25 9.14 -23.06
CA MET A 68 -4.57 7.74 -23.37
C MET A 68 -5.98 7.33 -22.87
N ARG A 69 -6.72 8.27 -22.29
CA ARG A 69 -8.06 8.05 -21.71
C ARG A 69 -9.20 8.33 -22.70
N ASP A 70 -8.92 9.15 -23.72
CA ASP A 70 -9.88 9.60 -24.75
C ASP A 70 -9.56 9.03 -26.13
N GLY A 71 -8.91 7.86 -26.17
CA GLY A 71 -8.42 7.25 -27.40
C GLY A 71 -9.29 6.13 -27.95
N ASP A 72 -10.61 6.32 -28.04
CA ASP A 72 -11.49 5.45 -28.86
C ASP A 72 -12.81 6.19 -29.17
N GLU A 73 -12.83 6.92 -30.28
CA GLU A 73 -13.98 7.12 -31.18
C GLU A 73 -13.45 7.79 -32.46
N PRO A 74 -12.97 7.02 -33.46
CA PRO A 74 -12.79 7.57 -34.79
C PRO A 74 -14.16 7.78 -35.44
N ALA A 75 -14.60 9.03 -35.50
CA ALA A 75 -15.70 9.44 -36.36
C ALA A 75 -15.24 9.38 -37.82
N THR A 76 -15.73 8.38 -38.56
CA THR A 76 -15.95 8.44 -40.02
C THR A 76 -17.07 7.48 -40.41
#